data_AF-A0A938FY81-F1
#
_entry.id   AF-A0A938FY81-F1
#
_cell.length_a   1.000
_cell.length_b   1.000
_cell.length_c   1.000
_cell.angle_alpha   90.00
_cell.angle_beta   90.00
_cell.angle_gamma   90.00
#
_symmetry.space_group_name_H-M   'P 1'
#
loop_
_entity.id
_entity.type
_entity.pdbx_description
1 polymer ?
#
loop_
_entity_poly.entity_id
_entity_poly.type
_entity_poly.pdbx_seq_one_letter_code
_entity_poly.pdbx_strand_id
1 'polypeptide(L)'
;MRAVLLKLAYSNLLLAFAAAAGAWVCAQQLDIHQAGEASLLSFLSIYFIYTFAKTVRFDPVADQVNDPERTEFLLRWRRPLVALGVVGYAAGLLLSARHGGWVLATFAFGVGVAILYDVKFLPSGWRYRRL
;
A
#
# COMPACT_ATOMS: atom_id res chain seq x y z
N MET A 1 10.77 1.21 22.09
CA MET A 1 9.65 1.81 21.33
C MET A 1 10.06 2.25 19.91
N ARG A 2 11.09 3.10 19.75
CA ARG A 2 11.61 3.56 18.43
C ARG A 2 11.80 2.45 17.39
N ALA A 3 12.49 1.36 17.74
CA ALA A 3 12.76 0.25 16.82
C ALA A 3 11.49 -0.46 16.31
N VAL A 4 10.43 -0.53 17.12
CA VAL A 4 9.15 -1.13 16.70
C VAL A 4 8.43 -0.22 15.72
N LEU A 5 8.37 1.08 16.02
CA LEU A 5 7.75 2.07 15.14
C LEU A 5 8.42 2.11 13.77
N LEU A 6 9.76 2.03 13.74
CA LEU A 6 10.52 1.94 12.48
C LEU A 6 10.15 0.68 11.69
N LYS A 7 10.07 -0.50 12.32
CA LYS A 7 9.64 -1.73 11.63
C LYS A 7 8.20 -1.64 11.10
N LEU A 8 7.30 -1.01 11.84
CA LEU A 8 5.92 -0.77 11.38
C LEU A 8 5.86 0.20 10.19
N ALA A 9 6.70 1.23 10.20
CA ALA A 9 6.83 2.15 9.08
C ALA A 9 7.46 1.45 7.85
N TYR A 10 8.57 0.74 8.04
CA TYR A 10 9.29 0.05 6.97
C TYR A 10 8.50 -1.11 6.36
N SER A 11 7.53 -1.67 7.08
CA SER A 11 6.59 -2.68 6.56
C SER A 11 5.35 -2.08 5.88
N ASN A 12 5.18 -0.75 5.86
CA ASN A 12 3.96 -0.04 5.44
C ASN A 12 2.72 -0.26 6.31
N LEU A 13 2.83 -0.98 7.44
CA LEU A 13 1.70 -1.19 8.33
C LEU A 13 1.18 0.13 8.90
N LEU A 14 2.08 1.04 9.27
CA LEU A 14 1.70 2.36 9.78
C LEU A 14 0.84 3.13 8.76
N LEU A 15 1.24 3.13 7.48
CA LEU A 15 0.50 3.81 6.40
C LEU A 15 -0.87 3.16 6.17
N ALA A 16 -0.93 1.83 6.15
CA ALA A 16 -2.17 1.10 5.97
C ALA A 16 -3.15 1.33 7.14
N PHE A 17 -2.67 1.32 8.38
CA PHE A 17 -3.48 1.66 9.55
C PHE A 17 -3.96 3.11 9.51
N ALA A 18 -3.11 4.05 9.12
CA ALA A 18 -3.49 5.45 8.98
C ALA A 18 -4.60 5.63 7.93
N ALA A 19 -4.54 4.92 6.80
CA ALA A 19 -5.59 4.97 5.79
C ALA A 19 -6.93 4.36 6.25
N ALA A 20 -6.87 3.25 6.99
CA ALA A 20 -8.06 2.63 7.57
C ALA A 20 -8.71 3.54 8.62
N ALA A 21 -7.90 4.10 9.51
CA ALA A 21 -8.33 5.05 10.54
C ALA A 21 -8.88 6.33 9.90
N GLY A 22 -8.23 6.85 8.86
CA GLY A 22 -8.70 8.03 8.12
C GLY A 22 -10.08 7.79 7.49
N ALA A 23 -10.26 6.66 6.81
CA ALA A 23 -11.56 6.28 6.25
C ALA A 23 -12.66 6.20 7.33
N TRP A 24 -12.32 5.65 8.50
CA TRP A 24 -13.23 5.55 9.64
C TRP A 24 -13.57 6.91 10.24
N VAL A 25 -12.56 7.74 10.54
CA VAL A 25 -12.76 9.08 11.10
C VAL A 25 -13.57 9.95 10.14
N CYS A 26 -13.27 9.93 8.84
CA CYS A 26 -14.04 10.67 7.84
C CYS A 26 -15.51 10.24 7.81
N ALA A 27 -15.79 8.93 7.88
CA ALA A 27 -17.16 8.44 7.92
C ALA A 27 -17.91 8.93 9.17
N GLN A 28 -17.26 8.88 10.35
CA GLN A 28 -17.85 9.38 11.60
C GLN A 28 -18.11 10.90 11.56
N GLN A 29 -17.18 11.68 11.02
CA GLN A 29 -17.33 13.14 10.93
C GLN A 29 -18.40 13.59 9.93
N LEU A 30 -18.68 12.75 8.93
CA LEU A 30 -19.71 13.01 7.92
C LEU A 30 -21.06 12.36 8.26
N ASP A 31 -21.19 11.74 9.43
CA ASP A 31 -22.38 10.98 9.86
C ASP A 31 -22.80 9.88 8.85
N ILE A 32 -21.80 9.28 8.19
CA ILE A 32 -21.99 8.19 7.24
C ILE A 32 -21.81 6.87 7.97
N HIS A 33 -22.85 6.03 7.97
CA HIS A 33 -22.73 4.68 8.48
C HIS A 33 -21.75 3.88 7.61
N GLN A 34 -20.64 3.45 8.21
CA GLN A 34 -19.59 2.69 7.53
C GLN A 34 -19.45 1.30 8.16
N ALA A 35 -19.58 0.28 7.32
CA ALA A 35 -19.26 -1.09 7.70
C ALA A 35 -17.73 -1.23 7.90
N GLY A 36 -17.30 -1.97 8.93
CA GLY A 36 -15.87 -2.13 9.26
C GLY A 36 -15.04 -2.71 8.10
N GLU A 37 -15.70 -3.45 7.19
CA GLU A 37 -15.13 -3.94 5.95
C GLU A 37 -14.56 -2.82 5.07
N ALA A 38 -15.14 -1.62 5.07
CA ALA A 38 -14.63 -0.50 4.26
C ALA A 38 -13.26 0.00 4.77
N SER A 39 -13.08 0.09 6.09
CA SER A 39 -11.77 0.42 6.69
C SER A 39 -10.75 -0.69 6.41
N LEU A 40 -11.18 -1.95 6.43
CA LEU A 40 -10.32 -3.08 6.07
C LEU A 40 -9.91 -3.04 4.59
N LEU A 41 -10.82 -2.72 3.68
CA LEU A 41 -10.49 -2.54 2.26
C LEU A 41 -9.50 -1.38 2.05
N SER A 42 -9.67 -0.27 2.79
CA SER A 42 -8.70 0.83 2.79
C SER A 42 -7.31 0.38 3.28
N PHE A 43 -7.26 -0.38 4.37
CA PHE A 43 -6.01 -0.99 4.88
C PHE A 43 -5.34 -1.86 3.81
N LEU A 44 -6.07 -2.82 3.24
CA LEU A 44 -5.52 -3.82 2.33
C LEU A 44 -5.02 -3.19 1.02
N SER A 45 -5.78 -2.23 0.47
CA SER A 45 -5.39 -1.50 -0.74
C SER A 45 -4.08 -0.72 -0.52
N ILE A 46 -4.00 0.10 0.54
CA ILE A 46 -2.82 0.91 0.82
C ILE A 46 -1.62 0.04 1.18
N TYR A 47 -1.82 -1.02 1.98
CA TYR A 47 -0.75 -1.96 2.29
C TYR A 47 -0.16 -2.58 1.02
N PHE A 48 -1.02 -3.02 0.10
CA PHE A 48 -0.57 -3.60 -1.16
C PHE A 48 0.13 -2.57 -2.06
N ILE A 49 -0.49 -1.40 -2.30
CA ILE A 49 0.07 -0.34 -3.16
C ILE A 49 1.49 0.03 -2.74
N TYR A 50 1.70 0.34 -1.46
CA TYR A 50 3.02 0.76 -0.98
C TYR A 50 4.02 -0.39 -0.88
N THR A 51 3.57 -1.64 -0.80
CA THR A 51 4.46 -2.80 -0.79
C THR A 51 4.84 -3.21 -2.20
N PHE A 52 3.94 -3.05 -3.16
CA PHE A 52 4.19 -3.19 -4.59
C PHE A 52 5.14 -2.09 -5.11
N ALA A 53 5.02 -0.85 -4.66
CA ALA A 53 5.98 0.20 -4.99
C ALA A 53 7.44 -0.21 -4.69
N LYS A 54 7.65 -0.96 -3.59
CA LYS A 54 8.97 -1.49 -3.18
C LYS A 54 9.44 -2.69 -4.00
N THR A 55 8.61 -3.31 -4.82
CA THR A 55 9.09 -4.32 -5.78
C THR A 55 9.57 -3.69 -7.06
N VAL A 56 8.88 -2.64 -7.52
CA VAL A 56 9.13 -2.02 -8.82
C VAL A 56 10.22 -0.95 -8.76
N ARG A 57 10.34 -0.21 -7.64
CA ARG A 57 11.22 0.96 -7.53
C ARG A 57 12.39 0.80 -6.55
N PHE A 58 12.61 -0.38 -5.99
CA PHE A 58 13.67 -0.60 -5.00
C PHE A 58 15.02 -0.75 -5.69
N ASP A 59 15.91 0.21 -5.40
CA ASP A 59 17.30 0.21 -5.86
C ASP A 59 18.18 0.10 -4.61
N PRO A 60 18.67 -1.11 -4.27
CA PRO A 60 19.41 -1.31 -3.03
C PRO A 60 20.67 -0.45 -2.94
N VAL A 61 21.32 -0.13 -4.06
CA VAL A 61 22.58 0.63 -4.06
C VAL A 61 22.29 2.09 -3.75
N ALA A 62 21.33 2.69 -4.47
CA ALA A 62 20.95 4.08 -4.24
C ALA A 62 20.22 4.28 -2.91
N ASP A 63 19.38 3.33 -2.50
CA ASP A 63 18.59 3.45 -1.27
C ASP A 63 19.48 3.24 -0.02
N GLN A 64 20.55 2.41 -0.08
CA GLN A 64 21.48 2.22 1.04
C GLN A 64 22.22 3.50 1.43
N VAL A 65 22.51 4.38 0.45
CA VAL A 65 23.15 5.68 0.70
C VAL A 65 22.21 6.63 1.43
N ASN A 66 20.92 6.58 1.12
CA ASN A 66 19.91 7.50 1.67
C ASN A 66 19.33 7.02 3.01
N ASP A 67 19.07 5.72 3.14
CA ASP A 67 18.43 5.11 4.31
C ASP A 67 18.93 3.66 4.49
N PRO A 68 20.10 3.48 5.14
CA PRO A 68 20.75 2.17 5.26
C PRO A 68 19.95 1.20 6.13
N GLU A 69 19.31 1.66 7.21
CA GLU A 69 18.53 0.82 8.12
C GLU A 69 17.28 0.26 7.43
N ARG A 70 16.55 1.12 6.70
CA ARG A 70 15.38 0.68 5.93
C ARG A 70 15.78 -0.28 4.81
N THR A 71 16.89 -0.02 4.15
CA THR A 71 17.38 -0.86 3.04
C THR A 71 17.75 -2.25 3.54
N GLU A 72 18.46 -2.37 4.67
CA GLU A 72 18.76 -3.67 5.29
C GLU A 72 17.47 -4.44 5.65
N PHE A 73 16.49 -3.75 6.24
CA PHE A 73 15.19 -4.35 6.56
C PHE A 73 14.49 -4.89 5.30
N LEU A 74 14.46 -4.09 4.23
CA LEU A 74 13.82 -4.48 2.98
C LEU A 74 14.57 -5.62 2.27
N LEU A 75 15.90 -5.64 2.29
CA LEU A 75 16.68 -6.76 1.76
C LEU A 75 16.31 -8.08 2.45
N ARG A 76 16.05 -8.05 3.76
CA ARG A 76 15.65 -9.23 4.53
C ARG A 76 14.18 -9.62 4.36
N TRP A 77 13.26 -8.64 4.36
CA TRP A 77 11.82 -8.89 4.52
C TRP A 77 10.96 -8.54 3.30
N ARG A 78 11.54 -8.02 2.21
CA ARG A 78 10.74 -7.60 1.03
C ARG A 78 9.88 -8.73 0.49
N ARG A 79 10.43 -9.93 0.29
CA ARG A 79 9.68 -11.07 -0.28
C ARG A 79 8.44 -11.44 0.55
N PRO A 80 8.55 -11.70 1.87
CA PRO A 80 7.36 -12.01 2.68
C PRO A 80 6.38 -10.83 2.75
N LEU A 81 6.86 -9.58 2.84
CA LEU A 81 5.97 -8.41 2.83
C LEU A 81 5.15 -8.34 1.54
N VAL A 82 5.79 -8.57 0.39
CA VAL A 82 5.13 -8.57 -0.91
C VAL A 82 4.13 -9.72 -1.03
N ALA A 83 4.48 -10.92 -0.57
CA ALA A 83 3.56 -12.04 -0.53
C ALA A 83 2.32 -11.73 0.32
N LEU A 84 2.52 -11.14 1.51
CA LEU A 84 1.41 -10.66 2.36
C LEU A 84 0.58 -9.59 1.67
N GLY A 85 1.23 -8.66 0.94
CA GLY A 85 0.53 -7.65 0.15
C GLY A 85 -0.36 -8.26 -0.92
N VAL A 86 0.16 -9.21 -1.69
CA VAL A 86 -0.59 -9.91 -2.75
C VAL A 86 -1.76 -10.70 -2.18
N VAL A 87 -1.53 -11.47 -1.10
CA VAL A 87 -2.59 -12.22 -0.41
C VAL A 87 -3.63 -11.27 0.16
N GLY A 88 -3.22 -10.15 0.76
CA GLY A 88 -4.12 -9.13 1.28
C GLY A 88 -4.97 -8.48 0.17
N TYR A 89 -4.37 -8.19 -0.98
CA TYR A 89 -5.11 -7.67 -2.12
C TYR A 89 -6.12 -8.69 -2.67
N ALA A 90 -5.73 -9.96 -2.80
CA ALA A 90 -6.64 -11.03 -3.20
C ALA A 90 -7.81 -11.19 -2.21
N ALA A 91 -7.55 -11.11 -0.90
CA ALA A 91 -8.57 -11.10 0.13
C ALA A 91 -9.51 -9.89 -0.01
N GLY A 92 -8.99 -8.70 -0.32
CA GLY A 92 -9.78 -7.51 -0.59
C GLY A 92 -10.66 -7.63 -1.84
N LEU A 93 -10.18 -8.25 -2.91
CA LEU A 93 -10.98 -8.57 -4.10
C LEU A 93 -12.12 -9.53 -3.76
N LEU A 94 -11.84 -10.60 -3.01
CA LEU A 94 -12.86 -11.54 -2.57
C LEU A 94 -13.91 -10.89 -1.66
N LEU A 95 -13.48 -10.05 -0.72
CA LEU A 95 -14.37 -9.32 0.18
C LEU A 95 -15.27 -8.35 -0.60
N SER A 96 -14.68 -7.50 -1.45
CA SER A 96 -15.42 -6.54 -2.27
C SER A 96 -16.40 -7.22 -3.23
N ALA A 97 -16.05 -8.39 -3.80
CA ALA A 97 -16.96 -9.15 -4.65
C ALA A 97 -18.24 -9.59 -3.92
N ARG A 98 -18.18 -9.86 -2.60
CA ARG A 98 -19.37 -10.20 -1.77
C ARG A 98 -20.32 -9.02 -1.58
N HIS A 99 -19.84 -7.79 -1.73
CA HIS A 99 -20.63 -6.57 -1.62
C HIS A 99 -21.11 -6.02 -2.98
N GLY A 100 -20.82 -6.72 -4.07
CA GLY A 100 -21.32 -6.41 -5.41
C GLY A 100 -20.28 -5.82 -6.37
N GLY A 101 -20.62 -5.82 -7.66
CA GLY A 101 -19.70 -5.47 -8.74
C GLY A 101 -19.15 -4.05 -8.66
N TRP A 102 -19.92 -3.09 -8.14
CA TRP A 102 -19.47 -1.69 -8.01
C TRP A 102 -18.35 -1.53 -6.98
N VAL A 103 -18.47 -2.20 -5.83
CA VAL A 103 -17.44 -2.18 -4.77
C VAL A 103 -16.16 -2.83 -5.28
N LEU A 104 -16.28 -3.99 -5.94
CA LEU A 104 -15.17 -4.68 -6.58
C LEU A 104 -14.46 -3.80 -7.61
N ALA A 105 -15.22 -3.19 -8.53
CA ALA A 105 -14.68 -2.32 -9.57
C ALA A 105 -13.94 -1.12 -8.96
N THR A 106 -14.52 -0.45 -7.95
CA THR A 106 -13.90 0.69 -7.29
C THR A 106 -12.61 0.31 -6.56
N PHE A 107 -12.62 -0.82 -5.84
CA PHE A 107 -11.43 -1.33 -5.14
C PHE A 107 -10.32 -1.70 -6.12
N ALA A 108 -10.65 -2.43 -7.18
CA ALA A 108 -9.70 -2.83 -8.22
C ALA A 108 -9.14 -1.63 -8.98
N PHE A 109 -9.99 -0.66 -9.32
CA PHE A 109 -9.61 0.55 -10.04
C PHE A 109 -8.60 1.39 -9.26
N GLY A 110 -8.86 1.66 -7.97
CA GLY A 110 -7.96 2.46 -7.14
C GLY A 110 -6.55 1.86 -7.06
N VAL A 111 -6.47 0.54 -6.87
CA VAL A 111 -5.18 -0.18 -6.88
C VAL A 111 -4.55 -0.18 -8.27
N GLY A 112 -5.33 -0.40 -9.33
CA GLY A 112 -4.85 -0.40 -10.71
C GLY A 112 -4.20 0.94 -11.10
N VAL A 113 -4.83 2.07 -10.76
CA VAL A 113 -4.29 3.41 -11.02
C VAL A 113 -2.94 3.61 -10.30
N ALA A 114 -2.84 3.18 -9.04
CA ALA A 114 -1.60 3.30 -8.29
C ALA A 114 -0.47 2.42 -8.87
N ILE A 115 -0.78 1.21 -9.33
CA ILE A 115 0.16 0.35 -10.05
C ILE A 115 0.63 1.03 -11.34
N LEU A 116 -0.30 1.55 -12.15
CA LEU A 116 0.05 2.23 -13.41
C LEU A 116 0.96 3.43 -13.19
N TYR A 117 0.75 4.17 -12.09
CA TYR A 117 1.66 5.23 -11.66
C TYR A 117 3.07 4.71 -11.33
N ASP A 118 3.19 3.52 -10.74
CA ASP A 118 4.47 2.93 -10.34
C ASP A 118 5.26 2.25 -11.45
N VAL A 119 4.58 1.61 -12.41
CA VAL A 119 5.23 0.83 -13.47
C VAL A 119 5.81 1.72 -14.59
N LYS A 120 5.81 3.05 -14.41
CA LYS A 120 6.34 4.04 -15.38
C LYS A 120 5.75 3.83 -16.79
N PHE A 121 4.45 3.54 -16.87
CA PHE A 121 3.72 3.55 -18.16
C PHE A 121 3.70 4.95 -18.80
N LEU A 122 4.03 5.99 -18.02
CA LEU A 122 4.18 7.36 -18.49
C LEU A 122 5.47 7.55 -19.32
N PRO A 123 5.43 8.37 -20.40
CA PRO A 123 6.55 8.61 -21.32
C PRO A 123 7.86 8.97 -20.59
N SER A 124 8.99 8.58 -21.18
CA SER A 124 10.32 8.78 -20.60
C SER A 124 10.65 10.23 -20.24
N GLY A 125 10.06 11.22 -20.94
CA GLY A 125 10.24 12.65 -20.68
C GLY A 125 9.55 13.17 -19.41
N TRP A 126 8.61 12.41 -18.84
CA TRP A 126 7.88 12.76 -17.61
C TRP A 126 8.44 12.02 -16.38
N ARG A 127 9.51 11.26 -16.57
CA ARG A 127 10.15 10.51 -15.49
C ARG A 127 10.89 11.48 -14.58
N TYR A 128 10.57 11.45 -13.29
CA TYR A 128 11.39 12.04 -12.25
C TYR A 128 12.81 11.44 -12.34
N ARG A 129 13.80 12.22 -12.79
CA ARG A 129 15.22 11.84 -12.70
C ARG A 129 15.60 11.90 -11.23
N ARG A 130 15.86 10.74 -10.62
CA ARG A 130 16.62 10.71 -9.37
C ARG A 130 18.06 11.10 -9.74
N LEU A 131 18.57 12.13 -9.08
CA LEU A 131 19.97 12.56 -9.17
C LEU A 131 20.88 11.45 -8.68
#